data_AF-A0A2A5H8F9-F1
#
_entry.id   AF-A0A2A5H8F9-F1
#
_cell.length_a   1.000
_cell.length_b   1.000
_cell.length_c   1.000
_cell.angle_alpha   90.00
_cell.angle_beta   90.00
_cell.angle_gamma   90.00
#
_symmetry.space_group_name_H-M   'P 1'
#
loop_
_entity.id
_entity.type
_entity.pdbx_description
1 polymer ?
#
loop_
_entity_poly.entity_id
_entity_poly.type
_entity_poly.pdbx_seq_one_letter_code
_entity_poly.pdbx_strand_id
1 'polypeptide(L)'
;MYSYLNKISFFFLLFLFSLSYFAQEKLKDGHKKFYYENGIVSSEGEIKNGKPEGYWVTYHPNGLKKSEGNRKNHLLDSTWIFYNEREDTLQKIVYKNDKKNGLKTYFSDNCNIILEENYVDDIKQGVSIHYYDTILYDYIAKIKQKEIFYEDNLASGNAFEYGLDGRIISIIVYKKGTLIGKEIINRYDFNNKKTGIWKKFYDNGKLKEESTYKNGLLNGYLKEYDLKGMLTNATLYINGEPQLFAEELSNLDIKKEFYTDGTVKKEGTYDVKGKEHGKFKYYDEEGNLELTELYEHGILLAKGLVDKEDRRQGYWEEYYITGELKSKGHYKDGNKIDEWEYFFVNNQLQQKGSYMEGGKLIGKWIWYYPNGSVLREENYRKGLRDGLMEEFFEDGTLITKGEFIDGKKEDEWFYELGDHKEIGKYIDGERHGVWKYFFPNGKLHFEGKFVDGLPDGKHKYYFESGKIKREENYIMGVKTGNWKSYNELGELSLIVEYKNGENYKINGSKIK
;
A
#
# COMPACT_ATOMS: atom_id res chain seq x y z
N MET A 1 9.45 -6.97 -50.89
CA MET A 1 10.07 -8.30 -50.83
C MET A 1 10.16 -8.67 -49.34
N TYR A 2 9.24 -9.53 -48.88
CA TYR A 2 9.13 -10.22 -47.56
C TYR A 2 9.49 -9.40 -46.29
N SER A 3 8.59 -8.80 -45.49
CA SER A 3 7.50 -9.35 -44.65
C SER A 3 7.90 -10.58 -43.81
N TYR A 4 8.05 -10.43 -42.49
CA TYR A 4 7.46 -11.31 -41.48
C TYR A 4 7.32 -10.58 -40.13
N LEU A 5 6.07 -10.25 -39.79
CA LEU A 5 5.59 -9.99 -38.44
C LEU A 5 5.38 -11.33 -37.72
N ASN A 6 5.90 -11.47 -36.48
CA ASN A 6 5.47 -12.54 -35.57
C ASN A 6 4.72 -11.91 -34.38
N LYS A 7 3.39 -11.91 -34.48
CA LYS A 7 2.46 -11.80 -33.34
C LYS A 7 2.26 -13.20 -32.78
N ILE A 8 2.60 -13.44 -31.51
CA ILE A 8 2.21 -14.66 -30.80
C ILE A 8 0.96 -14.33 -29.98
N SER A 9 -0.20 -14.73 -30.48
CA SER A 9 -1.45 -14.77 -29.70
C SER A 9 -1.46 -16.05 -28.86
N PHE A 10 -1.62 -15.91 -27.54
CA PHE A 10 -2.00 -17.03 -26.68
C PHE A 10 -3.46 -17.37 -26.92
N PHE A 11 -3.70 -18.51 -27.57
CA PHE A 11 -5.04 -19.07 -27.77
C PHE A 11 -5.44 -19.84 -26.50
N PHE A 12 -6.51 -19.37 -25.86
CA PHE A 12 -7.27 -20.11 -24.86
C PHE A 12 -7.90 -21.31 -25.56
N LEU A 13 -7.47 -22.54 -25.25
CA LEU A 13 -8.04 -23.73 -25.87
C LEU A 13 -9.38 -24.07 -25.19
N LEU A 14 -10.43 -23.37 -25.61
CA LEU A 14 -11.81 -23.86 -25.53
C LEU A 14 -11.92 -25.02 -26.51
N PHE A 15 -12.16 -26.23 -26.02
CA PHE A 15 -12.60 -27.36 -26.85
C PHE A 15 -14.00 -27.05 -27.40
N LEU A 16 -14.06 -26.39 -28.56
CA LEU A 16 -15.21 -26.39 -29.44
C LEU A 16 -15.12 -27.63 -30.32
N PHE A 17 -15.91 -28.65 -29.98
CA PHE A 17 -16.13 -29.80 -30.84
C PHE A 17 -16.76 -29.34 -32.16
N SER A 18 -16.05 -29.55 -33.26
CA SER A 18 -16.64 -29.53 -34.60
C SER A 18 -17.58 -30.74 -34.75
N LEU A 19 -18.74 -30.48 -35.36
CA LEU A 19 -19.78 -31.46 -35.66
C LEU A 19 -19.20 -32.67 -36.40
N SER A 20 -19.02 -33.75 -35.65
CA SER A 20 -19.02 -35.12 -36.14
C SER A 20 -20.03 -35.87 -35.27
N TYR A 21 -21.16 -36.28 -35.86
CA TYR A 21 -22.18 -37.11 -35.20
C TYR A 21 -21.60 -38.51 -34.97
N PHE A 22 -20.73 -38.65 -33.98
CA PHE A 22 -20.51 -39.91 -33.28
C PHE A 22 -21.29 -39.83 -31.98
N ALA A 23 -22.19 -40.78 -31.77
CA ALA A 23 -22.83 -40.99 -30.49
C ALA A 23 -21.73 -41.29 -29.46
N GLN A 24 -21.24 -40.26 -28.77
CA GLN A 24 -20.41 -40.45 -27.60
C GLN A 24 -21.31 -41.12 -26.57
N GLU A 25 -21.08 -42.40 -26.29
CA GLU A 25 -21.80 -43.09 -25.22
C GLU A 25 -21.69 -42.23 -23.97
N LYS A 26 -22.84 -41.73 -23.47
CA LYS A 26 -22.86 -40.99 -22.22
C LYS A 26 -22.28 -41.90 -21.15
N LEU A 27 -21.31 -41.39 -20.39
CA LEU A 27 -20.73 -42.10 -19.26
C LEU A 27 -21.88 -42.59 -18.36
N LYS A 28 -21.90 -43.90 -18.11
CA LYS A 28 -22.92 -44.50 -17.22
C LYS A 28 -22.78 -43.93 -15.82
N ASP A 29 -23.92 -43.70 -15.20
CA ASP A 29 -24.01 -43.19 -13.83
C ASP A 29 -23.31 -44.11 -12.81
N GLY A 30 -22.95 -43.51 -11.68
CA GLY A 30 -22.25 -44.15 -10.57
C GLY A 30 -20.78 -43.77 -10.50
N HIS A 31 -20.09 -44.34 -9.51
CA HIS A 31 -18.68 -44.06 -9.25
C HIS A 31 -17.80 -44.46 -10.44
N LYS A 32 -16.95 -43.53 -10.91
CA LYS A 32 -15.99 -43.76 -11.98
C LYS A 32 -14.59 -43.34 -11.56
N LYS A 33 -13.61 -44.10 -12.06
CA LYS A 33 -12.19 -43.76 -12.02
C LYS A 33 -11.73 -43.51 -13.45
N PHE A 34 -11.03 -42.40 -13.64
CA PHE A 34 -10.33 -42.05 -14.86
C PHE A 34 -8.84 -42.23 -14.60
N TYR A 35 -8.09 -42.53 -15.64
CA TYR A 35 -6.68 -42.89 -15.51
C TYR A 35 -5.84 -42.03 -16.45
N TYR A 36 -4.67 -41.64 -15.97
CA TYR A 36 -3.60 -41.12 -16.81
C TYR A 36 -3.07 -42.22 -17.73
N GLU A 37 -2.33 -41.82 -18.76
CA GLU A 37 -1.67 -42.76 -19.69
C GLU A 37 -0.72 -43.74 -18.99
N ASN A 38 -0.18 -43.34 -17.84
CA ASN A 38 0.69 -44.18 -17.01
C ASN A 38 -0.07 -45.20 -16.14
N GLY A 39 -1.40 -45.27 -16.24
CA GLY A 39 -2.26 -46.21 -15.50
C GLY A 39 -2.61 -45.77 -14.08
N ILE A 40 -2.13 -44.62 -13.60
CA ILE A 40 -2.50 -44.05 -12.30
C ILE A 40 -3.85 -43.35 -12.43
N VAL A 41 -4.69 -43.42 -11.39
CA VAL A 41 -5.99 -42.73 -11.36
C VAL A 41 -5.75 -41.23 -11.51
N SER A 42 -6.34 -40.60 -12.53
CA SER A 42 -6.28 -39.16 -12.74
C SER A 42 -7.35 -38.41 -11.97
N SER A 43 -8.53 -39.01 -11.86
CA SER A 43 -9.64 -38.47 -11.10
C SER A 43 -10.66 -39.55 -10.81
N GLU A 44 -11.36 -39.41 -9.70
CA GLU A 44 -12.48 -40.28 -9.35
C GLU A 44 -13.61 -39.51 -8.69
N GLY A 45 -14.82 -40.05 -8.80
CA GLY A 45 -16.02 -39.48 -8.20
C GLY A 45 -17.29 -40.05 -8.83
N GLU A 46 -18.43 -39.52 -8.41
CA GLU A 46 -19.72 -39.93 -8.94
C GLU A 46 -19.98 -39.28 -10.31
N ILE A 47 -20.50 -40.05 -11.25
CA ILE A 47 -21.06 -39.55 -12.51
C ILE A 47 -22.58 -39.64 -12.43
N LYS A 48 -23.28 -38.57 -12.84
CA LYS A 48 -24.73 -38.52 -12.99
C LYS A 48 -25.09 -37.86 -14.32
N ASN A 49 -25.93 -38.50 -15.13
CA ASN A 49 -26.27 -38.07 -16.48
C ASN A 49 -25.05 -37.82 -17.38
N GLY A 50 -23.98 -38.60 -17.20
CA GLY A 50 -22.74 -38.49 -17.96
C GLY A 50 -21.81 -37.35 -17.55
N LYS A 51 -22.07 -36.67 -16.43
CA LYS A 51 -21.23 -35.57 -15.90
C LYS A 51 -20.85 -35.80 -14.43
N PRO A 52 -19.71 -35.25 -13.96
CA PRO A 52 -19.30 -35.29 -12.55
C PRO A 52 -20.39 -34.74 -11.60
N GLU A 53 -20.60 -35.37 -10.45
CA GLU A 53 -21.54 -34.93 -9.41
C GLU A 53 -21.01 -35.34 -8.03
N GLY A 54 -21.35 -34.62 -6.96
CA GLY A 54 -20.94 -34.97 -5.60
C GLY A 54 -19.44 -34.85 -5.37
N TYR A 55 -18.91 -35.66 -4.45
CA TYR A 55 -17.49 -35.61 -4.10
C TYR A 55 -16.61 -36.06 -5.25
N TRP A 56 -15.61 -35.25 -5.55
CA TRP A 56 -14.70 -35.45 -6.67
C TRP A 56 -13.26 -35.26 -6.21
N VAL A 57 -12.43 -36.23 -6.54
CA VAL A 57 -10.99 -36.20 -6.28
C VAL A 57 -10.27 -36.21 -7.61
N THR A 58 -9.27 -35.34 -7.74
CA THR A 58 -8.31 -35.36 -8.84
C THR A 58 -6.94 -35.63 -8.23
N TYR A 59 -6.15 -36.44 -8.90
CA TYR A 59 -4.82 -36.83 -8.45
C TYR A 59 -3.76 -36.23 -9.37
N HIS A 60 -2.56 -36.05 -8.87
CA HIS A 60 -1.37 -35.79 -9.68
C HIS A 60 -0.97 -37.06 -10.42
N PRO A 61 -0.14 -36.97 -11.49
CA PRO A 61 0.36 -38.14 -12.20
C PRO A 61 1.10 -39.15 -11.32
N ASN A 62 1.55 -38.73 -10.14
CA ASN A 62 2.21 -39.55 -9.12
C ASN A 62 1.24 -40.30 -8.18
N GLY A 63 -0.07 -40.07 -8.30
CA GLY A 63 -1.13 -40.73 -7.54
C GLY A 63 -1.52 -40.06 -6.22
N LEU A 64 -0.82 -39.00 -5.81
CA LEU A 64 -1.20 -38.18 -4.65
C LEU A 64 -2.33 -37.22 -5.04
N LYS A 65 -3.16 -36.82 -4.06
CA LYS A 65 -4.27 -35.91 -4.35
C LYS A 65 -3.74 -34.59 -4.90
N LYS A 66 -4.39 -34.09 -5.96
CA LYS A 66 -4.17 -32.78 -6.57
C LYS A 66 -5.21 -31.78 -6.12
N SER A 67 -6.46 -32.22 -6.09
CA SER A 67 -7.56 -31.44 -5.56
C SER A 67 -8.70 -32.34 -5.15
N GLU A 68 -9.43 -31.94 -4.12
CA GLU A 68 -10.68 -32.58 -3.77
C GLU A 68 -11.74 -31.57 -3.37
N GLY A 69 -13.00 -31.89 -3.64
CA GLY A 69 -14.12 -31.02 -3.32
C GLY A 69 -15.44 -31.58 -3.83
N ASN A 70 -16.51 -30.84 -3.58
CA ASN A 70 -17.85 -31.25 -3.99
C ASN A 70 -18.28 -30.58 -5.30
N ARG A 71 -19.15 -31.27 -6.03
CA ARG A 71 -19.86 -30.76 -7.19
C ARG A 71 -21.36 -30.83 -6.96
N LYS A 72 -22.06 -29.79 -7.40
CA LYS A 72 -23.53 -29.74 -7.39
C LYS A 72 -24.01 -29.28 -8.74
N ASN A 73 -24.90 -30.06 -9.37
CA ASN A 73 -25.30 -29.84 -10.77
C ASN A 73 -24.08 -29.77 -11.71
N HIS A 74 -23.08 -30.61 -11.44
CA HIS A 74 -21.80 -30.69 -12.16
C HIS A 74 -20.81 -29.52 -11.99
N LEU A 75 -21.20 -28.46 -11.31
CA LEU A 75 -20.37 -27.28 -11.04
C LEU A 75 -19.63 -27.45 -9.70
N LEU A 76 -18.45 -26.84 -9.56
CA LEU A 76 -17.72 -26.73 -8.30
C LEU A 76 -18.60 -26.05 -7.25
N ASP A 77 -18.69 -26.66 -6.08
CA ASP A 77 -19.47 -26.18 -4.95
C ASP A 77 -18.75 -26.47 -3.63
N SER A 78 -19.01 -25.66 -2.61
CA SER A 78 -18.42 -25.77 -1.29
C SER A 78 -16.88 -25.63 -1.31
N THR A 79 -16.20 -26.09 -0.27
CA THR A 79 -14.74 -25.98 -0.17
C THR A 79 -14.04 -26.98 -1.07
N TRP A 80 -13.17 -26.47 -1.93
CA TRP A 80 -12.19 -27.22 -2.70
C TRP A 80 -10.81 -27.04 -2.08
N ILE A 81 -10.13 -28.15 -1.86
CA ILE A 81 -8.77 -28.19 -1.34
C ILE A 81 -7.85 -28.54 -2.49
N PHE A 82 -6.74 -27.82 -2.60
CA PHE A 82 -5.74 -28.03 -3.63
C PHE A 82 -4.41 -28.35 -2.95
N TYR A 83 -3.75 -29.38 -3.44
CA TYR A 83 -2.53 -29.89 -2.86
C TYR A 83 -1.37 -29.78 -3.85
N ASN A 84 -0.16 -29.68 -3.32
CA ASN A 84 1.04 -29.85 -4.12
C ASN A 84 1.26 -31.33 -4.46
N GLU A 85 2.31 -31.64 -5.21
CA GLU A 85 2.66 -33.02 -5.58
C GLU A 85 3.15 -33.88 -4.40
N ARG A 86 3.18 -33.36 -3.18
CA ARG A 86 3.49 -34.09 -1.92
C ARG A 86 2.25 -34.25 -1.02
N GLU A 87 1.08 -33.83 -1.50
CA GLU A 87 -0.18 -33.80 -0.75
C GLU A 87 -0.22 -32.76 0.40
N ASP A 88 0.72 -31.80 0.45
CA ASP A 88 0.62 -30.64 1.33
C ASP A 88 -0.43 -29.67 0.77
N THR A 89 -1.25 -29.09 1.63
CA THR A 89 -2.29 -28.14 1.20
C THR A 89 -1.64 -26.85 0.70
N LEU A 90 -1.89 -26.47 -0.56
CA LEU A 90 -1.47 -25.18 -1.13
C LEU A 90 -2.49 -24.09 -0.87
N GLN A 91 -3.75 -24.42 -1.13
CA GLN A 91 -4.86 -23.49 -0.97
C GLN A 91 -6.18 -24.20 -0.73
N LYS A 92 -7.08 -23.53 -0.03
CA LYS A 92 -8.50 -23.89 0.09
C LYS A 92 -9.32 -22.79 -0.55
N ILE A 93 -10.33 -23.14 -1.33
CA ILE A 93 -11.17 -22.18 -2.05
C ILE A 93 -12.63 -22.60 -1.89
N VAL A 94 -13.48 -21.69 -1.43
CA VAL A 94 -14.93 -21.92 -1.43
C VAL A 94 -15.51 -21.54 -2.79
N TYR A 95 -16.19 -22.49 -3.44
CA TYR A 95 -16.91 -22.29 -4.70
C TYR A 95 -18.42 -22.35 -4.51
N LYS A 96 -19.14 -21.67 -5.40
CA LYS A 96 -20.58 -21.79 -5.60
C LYS A 96 -20.86 -21.65 -7.09
N ASN A 97 -21.44 -22.67 -7.72
CA ASN A 97 -21.74 -22.68 -9.15
C ASN A 97 -20.50 -22.33 -10.03
N ASP A 98 -19.38 -23.02 -9.84
CA ASP A 98 -18.09 -22.81 -10.54
C ASP A 98 -17.35 -21.50 -10.24
N LYS A 99 -17.95 -20.58 -9.48
CA LYS A 99 -17.32 -19.31 -9.12
C LYS A 99 -16.78 -19.32 -7.71
N LYS A 100 -15.65 -18.67 -7.46
CA LYS A 100 -15.15 -18.43 -6.10
C LYS A 100 -16.15 -17.58 -5.34
N ASN A 101 -16.66 -18.10 -4.24
CA ASN A 101 -17.71 -17.43 -3.47
C ASN A 101 -17.58 -17.79 -1.99
N GLY A 102 -16.72 -17.06 -1.29
CA GLY A 102 -16.36 -17.26 0.11
C GLY A 102 -14.85 -17.11 0.31
N LEU A 103 -14.35 -17.77 1.35
CA LEU A 103 -12.95 -17.66 1.74
C LEU A 103 -12.03 -18.46 0.81
N LYS A 104 -10.91 -17.84 0.45
CA LYS A 104 -9.74 -18.45 -0.15
C LYS A 104 -8.56 -18.32 0.81
N THR A 105 -7.94 -19.44 1.13
CA THR A 105 -6.81 -19.52 2.07
C THR A 105 -5.60 -20.08 1.36
N TYR A 106 -4.42 -19.50 1.56
CA TYR A 106 -3.14 -19.98 1.06
C TYR A 106 -2.25 -20.40 2.21
N PHE A 107 -1.45 -21.43 1.97
CA PHE A 107 -0.55 -22.01 2.95
C PHE A 107 0.90 -21.92 2.47
N SER A 108 1.85 -21.72 3.38
CA SER A 108 3.29 -21.81 3.10
C SER A 108 3.76 -23.26 3.02
N ASP A 109 5.01 -23.47 2.60
CA ASP A 109 5.68 -24.77 2.65
C ASP A 109 5.78 -25.32 4.08
N ASN A 110 5.69 -24.46 5.10
CA ASN A 110 5.64 -24.84 6.52
C ASN A 110 4.20 -25.14 7.01
N CYS A 111 3.23 -25.25 6.09
CA CYS A 111 1.81 -25.45 6.37
C CYS A 111 1.13 -24.31 7.17
N ASN A 112 1.74 -23.13 7.25
CA ASN A 112 1.16 -21.97 7.90
C ASN A 112 0.21 -21.24 6.96
N ILE A 113 -0.92 -20.73 7.47
CA ILE A 113 -1.76 -19.82 6.68
C ILE A 113 -1.00 -18.52 6.48
N ILE A 114 -0.74 -18.15 5.22
CA ILE A 114 0.00 -16.92 4.87
C ILE A 114 -0.89 -15.85 4.26
N LEU A 115 -2.05 -16.23 3.73
CA LEU A 115 -2.99 -15.32 3.12
C LEU A 115 -4.43 -15.85 3.20
N GLU A 116 -5.34 -14.98 3.59
CA GLU A 116 -6.78 -15.18 3.53
C GLU A 116 -7.41 -14.08 2.68
N GLU A 117 -8.29 -14.45 1.74
CA GLU A 117 -8.99 -13.55 0.83
C GLU A 117 -10.46 -13.94 0.75
N ASN A 118 -11.35 -12.98 0.58
CA ASN A 118 -12.78 -13.23 0.41
C ASN A 118 -13.21 -12.92 -1.02
N TYR A 119 -14.12 -13.72 -1.57
CA TYR A 119 -14.63 -13.59 -2.92
C TYR A 119 -16.16 -13.67 -2.95
N VAL A 120 -16.79 -12.91 -3.86
CA VAL A 120 -18.20 -13.03 -4.24
C VAL A 120 -18.23 -13.16 -5.76
N ASP A 121 -18.72 -14.29 -6.28
CA ASP A 121 -18.78 -14.57 -7.72
C ASP A 121 -17.48 -14.23 -8.51
N ASP A 122 -16.34 -14.77 -8.07
CA ASP A 122 -14.97 -14.54 -8.59
C ASP A 122 -14.38 -13.15 -8.36
N ILE A 123 -15.13 -12.23 -7.75
CA ILE A 123 -14.69 -10.87 -7.44
C ILE A 123 -14.17 -10.83 -6.01
N LYS A 124 -12.91 -10.44 -5.82
CA LYS A 124 -12.31 -10.26 -4.50
C LYS A 124 -12.99 -9.10 -3.77
N GLN A 125 -13.49 -9.37 -2.57
CA GLN A 125 -14.28 -8.43 -1.79
C GLN A 125 -14.05 -8.65 -0.29
N GLY A 126 -14.08 -7.58 0.51
CA GLY A 126 -13.87 -7.63 1.95
C GLY A 126 -12.39 -7.62 2.33
N VAL A 127 -12.08 -8.03 3.55
CA VAL A 127 -10.72 -7.97 4.09
C VAL A 127 -9.89 -9.17 3.59
N SER A 128 -8.72 -8.86 3.02
CA SER A 128 -7.61 -9.78 2.82
C SER A 128 -6.59 -9.65 3.95
N ILE A 129 -6.18 -10.77 4.54
CA ILE A 129 -5.23 -10.80 5.66
C ILE A 129 -4.00 -11.59 5.26
N HIS A 130 -2.83 -10.95 5.32
CA HIS A 130 -1.53 -11.57 5.18
C HIS A 130 -0.98 -11.86 6.56
N TYR A 131 -0.32 -13.00 6.71
CA TYR A 131 0.29 -13.45 7.97
C TYR A 131 1.80 -13.58 7.82
N TYR A 132 2.52 -13.39 8.93
CA TYR A 132 3.93 -13.75 8.97
C TYR A 132 4.08 -15.28 8.88
N ASP A 133 4.98 -15.75 8.02
CA ASP A 133 5.39 -17.16 7.99
C ASP A 133 6.50 -17.39 9.02
N THR A 134 6.14 -17.41 10.30
CA THR A 134 7.08 -17.53 11.42
C THR A 134 6.75 -18.75 12.29
N ILE A 135 7.80 -19.42 12.78
CA ILE A 135 7.70 -20.50 13.77
C ILE A 135 8.13 -19.88 15.11
N LEU A 136 7.16 -19.46 15.93
CA LEU A 136 7.40 -18.89 17.25
C LEU A 136 6.97 -19.91 18.32
N TYR A 137 7.94 -20.54 18.98
CA TYR A 137 7.75 -21.40 20.17
C TYR A 137 6.79 -22.58 19.99
N ASP A 138 7.23 -23.72 19.44
CA ASP A 138 6.52 -25.03 19.37
C ASP A 138 5.01 -25.00 18.97
N TYR A 139 4.51 -23.85 18.51
CA TYR A 139 3.12 -23.54 18.18
C TYR A 139 3.11 -22.56 17.01
N ILE A 140 2.13 -22.74 16.12
CA ILE A 140 1.96 -21.89 14.94
C ILE A 140 1.17 -20.64 15.36
N ALA A 141 1.87 -19.56 15.69
CA ALA A 141 1.23 -18.28 16.00
C ALA A 141 0.74 -17.59 14.71
N LYS A 142 -0.58 -17.45 14.54
CA LYS A 142 -1.22 -16.75 13.41
C LYS A 142 -1.13 -15.21 13.59
N ILE A 143 0.08 -14.65 13.42
CA ILE A 143 0.35 -13.21 13.57
C ILE A 143 0.10 -12.51 12.24
N LYS A 144 -0.83 -11.55 12.26
CA LYS A 144 -1.12 -10.74 11.07
C LYS A 144 0.10 -9.90 10.72
N GLN A 145 0.41 -9.83 9.42
CA GLN A 145 1.40 -8.93 8.85
C GLN A 145 0.70 -7.73 8.21
N LYS A 146 -0.40 -7.97 7.48
CA LYS A 146 -1.08 -6.93 6.73
C LYS A 146 -2.56 -7.23 6.55
N GLU A 147 -3.40 -6.22 6.65
CA GLU A 147 -4.82 -6.28 6.30
C GLU A 147 -5.12 -5.27 5.20
N ILE A 148 -5.87 -5.68 4.17
CA ILE A 148 -6.26 -4.81 3.05
C ILE A 148 -7.72 -5.07 2.75
N PHE A 149 -8.55 -4.03 2.72
CA PHE A 149 -9.94 -4.14 2.29
C PHE A 149 -10.05 -4.00 0.77
N TYR A 150 -10.83 -4.87 0.15
CA TYR A 150 -11.10 -4.90 -1.28
C TYR A 150 -12.59 -4.67 -1.55
N GLU A 151 -12.86 -3.87 -2.58
CA GLU A 151 -14.17 -3.65 -3.16
C GLU A 151 -14.02 -3.85 -4.67
N ASP A 152 -14.75 -4.81 -5.22
CA ASP A 152 -14.71 -5.15 -6.65
C ASP A 152 -13.30 -5.38 -7.22
N ASN A 153 -12.50 -6.24 -6.57
CA ASN A 153 -11.09 -6.51 -6.87
C ASN A 153 -10.11 -5.35 -6.62
N LEU A 154 -10.59 -4.17 -6.22
CA LEU A 154 -9.76 -2.99 -6.01
C LEU A 154 -9.56 -2.75 -4.52
N ALA A 155 -8.31 -2.54 -4.10
CA ALA A 155 -8.02 -2.12 -2.73
C ALA A 155 -8.73 -0.77 -2.45
N SER A 156 -9.45 -0.68 -1.34
CA SER A 156 -10.30 0.47 -1.02
C SER A 156 -10.32 0.70 0.49
N GLY A 157 -10.26 1.96 0.92
CA GLY A 157 -10.26 2.33 2.33
C GLY A 157 -8.92 2.09 3.03
N ASN A 158 -8.98 1.88 4.34
CA ASN A 158 -7.80 1.71 5.17
C ASN A 158 -7.31 0.26 5.16
N ALA A 159 -6.01 0.11 5.08
CA ALA A 159 -5.23 -1.10 5.24
C ALA A 159 -4.25 -0.91 6.40
N PHE A 160 -3.92 -1.98 7.09
CA PHE A 160 -3.09 -1.93 8.30
C PHE A 160 -1.90 -2.87 8.14
N GLU A 161 -0.70 -2.40 8.48
CA GLU A 161 0.48 -3.25 8.64
C GLU A 161 0.73 -3.47 10.13
N TYR A 162 1.17 -4.67 10.49
CA TYR A 162 1.33 -5.12 11.88
C TYR A 162 2.78 -5.51 12.15
N GLY A 163 3.29 -5.17 13.34
CA GLY A 163 4.57 -5.66 13.84
C GLY A 163 4.47 -7.13 14.29
N LEU A 164 5.61 -7.78 14.51
CA LEU A 164 5.67 -9.14 15.06
C LEU A 164 5.04 -9.26 16.46
N ASP A 165 4.93 -8.15 17.18
CA ASP A 165 4.26 -8.04 18.48
C ASP A 165 2.75 -7.73 18.37
N GLY A 166 2.20 -7.73 17.16
CA GLY A 166 0.77 -7.53 16.88
C GLY A 166 0.32 -6.07 16.88
N ARG A 167 1.21 -5.10 17.10
CA ARG A 167 0.83 -3.67 17.05
C ARG A 167 0.61 -3.24 15.60
N ILE A 168 -0.38 -2.36 15.36
CA ILE A 168 -0.51 -1.68 14.07
C ILE A 168 0.63 -0.68 13.93
N ILE A 169 1.45 -0.87 12.92
CA ILE A 169 2.66 -0.12 12.66
C ILE A 169 2.50 0.81 11.45
N SER A 170 1.55 0.58 10.56
CA SER A 170 1.22 1.56 9.51
C SER A 170 -0.24 1.52 9.14
N ILE A 171 -0.77 2.68 8.76
CA ILE A 171 -2.08 2.83 8.12
C ILE A 171 -1.81 3.18 6.66
N ILE A 172 -2.38 2.43 5.74
CA ILE A 172 -2.24 2.62 4.31
C ILE A 172 -3.63 2.90 3.76
N VAL A 173 -3.80 3.98 3.01
CA VAL A 173 -5.11 4.34 2.47
C VAL A 173 -5.11 4.05 0.98
N TYR A 174 -6.10 3.29 0.53
CA TYR A 174 -6.35 3.00 -0.88
C TYR A 174 -7.65 3.66 -1.33
N LYS A 175 -7.69 4.10 -2.60
CA LYS A 175 -8.92 4.55 -3.26
C LYS A 175 -8.98 3.92 -4.65
N LYS A 176 -9.91 2.98 -4.84
CA LYS A 176 -10.13 2.26 -6.12
C LYS A 176 -8.85 1.65 -6.70
N GLY A 177 -8.09 0.94 -5.86
CA GLY A 177 -6.86 0.25 -6.25
C GLY A 177 -5.60 1.11 -6.14
N THR A 178 -5.73 2.43 -6.01
CA THR A 178 -4.60 3.35 -5.92
C THR A 178 -4.21 3.61 -4.47
N LEU A 179 -2.92 3.48 -4.14
CA LEU A 179 -2.34 3.94 -2.88
C LEU A 179 -2.40 5.48 -2.82
N ILE A 180 -3.18 6.04 -1.90
CA ILE A 180 -3.32 7.50 -1.73
C ILE A 180 -2.53 8.05 -0.55
N GLY A 181 -2.09 7.20 0.38
CA GLY A 181 -1.28 7.64 1.51
C GLY A 181 -0.82 6.49 2.39
N LYS A 182 0.29 6.71 3.12
CA LYS A 182 0.80 5.82 4.14
C LYS A 182 1.20 6.65 5.35
N GLU A 183 0.66 6.29 6.51
CA GLU A 183 1.00 6.87 7.80
C GLU A 183 1.77 5.83 8.63
N ILE A 184 2.97 6.19 9.08
CA ILE A 184 3.80 5.35 9.96
C ILE A 184 3.49 5.71 11.40
N ILE A 185 3.06 4.73 12.20
CA ILE A 185 2.60 4.94 13.59
C ILE A 185 3.16 3.89 14.54
N ASN A 186 3.13 4.16 15.84
CA ASN A 186 3.50 3.21 16.89
C ASN A 186 4.93 2.65 16.75
N ARG A 187 5.91 3.50 16.42
CA ARG A 187 7.32 3.08 16.31
C ARG A 187 8.09 3.23 17.63
N TYR A 188 9.02 2.31 17.83
CA TYR A 188 10.09 2.45 18.80
C TYR A 188 11.36 2.91 18.10
N ASP A 189 12.20 3.68 18.81
CA ASP A 189 13.57 3.96 18.39
C ASP A 189 14.51 2.78 18.69
N PHE A 190 15.80 2.94 18.35
CA PHE A 190 16.84 1.92 18.58
C PHE A 190 17.08 1.59 20.06
N ASN A 191 16.65 2.46 20.99
CA ASN A 191 16.71 2.23 22.44
C ASN A 191 15.40 1.67 22.99
N ASN A 192 14.49 1.22 22.12
CA ASN A 192 13.18 0.71 22.46
C ASN A 192 12.26 1.75 23.15
N LYS A 193 12.46 3.05 22.89
CA LYS A 193 11.61 4.13 23.40
C LYS A 193 10.59 4.55 22.35
N LYS A 194 9.38 4.89 22.80
CA LYS A 194 8.30 5.36 21.90
C LYS A 194 8.72 6.63 21.18
N THR A 195 8.50 6.68 19.88
CA THR A 195 8.77 7.87 19.06
C THR A 195 7.69 8.06 17.99
N GLY A 196 7.48 9.31 17.57
CA GLY A 196 6.53 9.69 16.53
C GLY A 196 5.08 9.61 16.97
N ILE A 197 4.19 9.43 15.99
CA ILE A 197 2.75 9.35 16.20
C ILE A 197 2.38 7.96 16.72
N TRP A 198 1.58 7.91 17.76
CA TRP A 198 1.03 6.70 18.35
C TRP A 198 -0.49 6.72 18.25
N LYS A 199 -1.08 5.63 17.77
CA LYS A 199 -2.53 5.47 17.63
C LYS A 199 -2.99 4.15 18.20
N LYS A 200 -4.09 4.19 18.94
CA LYS A 200 -4.84 3.01 19.40
C LYS A 200 -6.22 3.02 18.75
N PHE A 201 -6.75 1.83 18.53
CA PHE A 201 -8.03 1.64 17.87
C PHE A 201 -8.96 0.80 18.75
N TYR A 202 -10.25 1.00 18.59
CA TYR A 202 -11.26 0.08 19.09
C TYR A 202 -11.27 -1.20 18.24
N ASP A 203 -11.90 -2.27 18.73
CA ASP A 203 -12.00 -3.56 18.01
C ASP A 203 -12.69 -3.43 16.65
N ASN A 204 -13.53 -2.39 16.47
CA ASN A 204 -14.18 -2.06 15.19
C ASN A 204 -13.27 -1.26 14.23
N GLY A 205 -12.00 -1.04 14.57
CA GLY A 205 -11.01 -0.32 13.76
C GLY A 205 -11.09 1.21 13.82
N LYS A 206 -12.02 1.81 14.58
CA LYS A 206 -12.08 3.26 14.75
C LYS A 206 -10.98 3.76 15.68
N LEU A 207 -10.47 4.97 15.40
CA LEU A 207 -9.47 5.63 16.24
C LEU A 207 -10.03 5.81 17.66
N LYS A 208 -9.27 5.36 18.65
CA LYS A 208 -9.59 5.48 20.08
C LYS A 208 -8.71 6.54 20.74
N GLU A 209 -7.44 6.57 20.40
CA GLU A 209 -6.44 7.46 20.99
C GLU A 209 -5.39 7.84 19.94
N GLU A 210 -4.99 9.11 19.91
CA GLU A 210 -3.85 9.61 19.13
C GLU A 210 -2.93 10.41 20.06
N SER A 211 -1.63 10.14 20.00
CA SER A 211 -0.62 10.85 20.79
C SER A 211 0.69 10.98 20.04
N THR A 212 1.54 11.92 20.46
CA THR A 212 2.89 12.09 19.92
C THR A 212 3.91 11.86 21.01
N TYR A 213 4.92 11.02 20.71
CA TYR A 213 6.02 10.73 21.61
C TYR A 213 7.34 11.25 21.05
N LYS A 214 8.19 11.78 21.94
CA LYS A 214 9.59 12.12 21.66
C LYS A 214 10.46 11.52 22.76
N ASN A 215 11.43 10.68 22.40
CA ASN A 215 12.35 10.01 23.33
C ASN A 215 11.63 9.26 24.47
N GLY A 216 10.48 8.66 24.19
CA GLY A 216 9.66 7.92 25.16
C GLY A 216 8.68 8.76 25.99
N LEU A 217 8.71 10.10 25.89
CA LEU A 217 7.82 10.99 26.63
C LEU A 217 6.70 11.54 25.73
N LEU A 218 5.51 11.73 26.30
CA LEU A 218 4.40 12.42 25.61
C LEU A 218 4.80 13.87 25.34
N ASN A 219 4.71 14.29 24.08
CA ASN A 219 5.08 15.64 23.68
C ASN A 219 4.22 16.06 22.48
N GLY A 220 3.09 16.69 22.77
CA GLY A 220 1.99 17.00 21.86
C GLY A 220 0.64 16.70 22.50
N TYR A 221 -0.44 16.78 21.71
CA TYR A 221 -1.77 16.42 22.19
C TYR A 221 -1.92 14.91 22.38
N LEU A 222 -2.48 14.52 23.52
CA LEU A 222 -3.16 13.25 23.69
C LEU A 222 -4.64 13.49 23.39
N LYS A 223 -5.11 12.91 22.29
CA LYS A 223 -6.50 13.02 21.84
C LYS A 223 -7.21 11.69 22.08
N GLU A 224 -8.40 11.75 22.66
CA GLU A 224 -9.25 10.60 22.93
C GLU A 224 -10.55 10.73 22.17
N TYR A 225 -11.03 9.62 21.62
CA TYR A 225 -12.20 9.57 20.77
C TYR A 225 -13.19 8.52 21.25
N ASP A 226 -14.48 8.79 21.14
CA ASP A 226 -15.53 7.81 21.41
C ASP A 226 -15.70 6.78 20.27
N LEU A 227 -16.60 5.81 20.46
CA LEU A 227 -16.94 4.80 19.43
C LEU A 227 -17.60 5.40 18.18
N LYS A 228 -18.09 6.64 18.23
CA LYS A 228 -18.62 7.35 17.06
C LYS A 228 -17.50 8.04 16.27
N GLY A 229 -16.32 8.20 16.87
CA GLY A 229 -15.17 8.91 16.30
C GLY A 229 -15.14 10.39 16.69
N MET A 230 -15.99 10.81 17.64
CA MET A 230 -16.02 12.17 18.15
C MET A 230 -14.88 12.35 19.15
N LEU A 231 -14.12 13.45 19.03
CA LEU A 231 -13.11 13.83 20.00
C LEU A 231 -13.81 14.12 21.34
N THR A 232 -13.47 13.36 22.38
CA THR A 232 -14.03 13.54 23.73
C THR A 232 -13.11 14.33 24.63
N ASN A 233 -11.81 14.25 24.38
CA ASN A 233 -10.81 14.91 25.20
C ASN A 233 -9.55 15.19 24.36
N ALA A 234 -8.89 16.30 24.65
CA ALA A 234 -7.60 16.65 24.07
C ALA A 234 -6.75 17.36 25.13
N THR A 235 -5.79 16.64 25.70
CA THR A 235 -4.85 17.19 26.68
C THR A 235 -3.51 17.43 26.01
N LEU A 236 -3.02 18.67 26.06
CA LEU A 236 -1.67 18.97 25.58
C LEU A 236 -0.64 18.48 26.61
N TYR A 237 0.41 17.79 26.17
CA TYR A 237 1.55 17.39 26.99
C TYR A 237 2.85 18.02 26.47
N ILE A 238 3.70 18.49 27.37
CA ILE A 238 5.06 18.96 27.07
C ILE A 238 6.05 18.15 27.91
N ASN A 239 6.92 17.37 27.25
CA ASN A 239 7.90 16.48 27.91
C ASN A 239 7.30 15.57 29.01
N GLY A 240 6.06 15.12 28.84
CA GLY A 240 5.36 14.25 29.79
C GLY A 240 4.38 14.98 30.72
N GLU A 241 4.34 16.31 30.73
CA GLU A 241 3.53 17.11 31.66
C GLU A 241 2.26 17.70 30.99
N PRO A 242 1.04 17.45 31.53
CA PRO A 242 -0.24 17.91 30.94
C PRO A 242 -0.53 19.41 31.15
N GLN A 243 -1.25 20.02 30.21
CA GLN A 243 -1.70 21.43 30.24
C GLN A 243 -3.25 21.51 30.36
N LEU A 244 -3.79 22.37 31.23
CA LEU A 244 -5.13 22.22 31.86
C LEU A 244 -6.35 23.02 31.28
N PHE A 245 -6.31 23.62 30.08
CA PHE A 245 -7.28 24.68 29.70
C PHE A 245 -8.40 24.35 28.67
N ALA A 246 -9.04 23.17 28.71
CA ALA A 246 -9.98 22.71 27.65
C ALA A 246 -11.48 22.72 28.04
N GLU A 247 -12.01 23.78 28.64
CA GLU A 247 -13.46 23.90 28.95
C GLU A 247 -14.09 25.19 28.38
N GLU A 248 -15.16 24.98 27.60
CA GLU A 248 -16.33 25.85 27.32
C GLU A 248 -16.38 26.73 26.04
N LEU A 249 -17.22 26.30 25.07
CA LEU A 249 -17.78 27.09 23.96
C LEU A 249 -19.29 27.32 24.22
N SER A 250 -19.66 28.41 24.91
CA SER A 250 -21.06 28.89 24.91
C SER A 250 -21.13 30.37 25.29
N ASN A 251 -21.58 31.19 24.33
CA ASN A 251 -21.68 32.66 24.28
C ASN A 251 -20.50 33.32 23.57
N LEU A 252 -20.74 33.69 22.31
CA LEU A 252 -19.84 34.47 21.46
C LEU A 252 -20.43 35.88 21.31
N ASP A 253 -19.61 36.92 21.52
CA ASP A 253 -20.03 38.33 21.41
C ASP A 253 -19.40 38.99 20.18
N ILE A 254 -20.23 39.60 19.32
CA ILE A 254 -19.75 40.27 18.10
C ILE A 254 -19.57 41.76 18.41
N LYS A 255 -18.36 42.26 18.23
CA LYS A 255 -18.04 43.69 18.44
C LYS A 255 -17.64 44.35 17.13
N LYS A 256 -18.01 45.63 17.01
CA LYS A 256 -17.61 46.52 15.91
C LYS A 256 -17.00 47.79 16.48
N GLU A 257 -15.90 48.22 15.89
CA GLU A 257 -15.25 49.52 16.11
C GLU A 257 -15.44 50.38 14.86
N PHE A 258 -15.59 51.70 15.04
CA PHE A 258 -15.90 52.64 13.95
C PHE A 258 -14.88 53.78 13.90
N TYR A 259 -14.66 54.33 12.71
CA TYR A 259 -13.99 55.62 12.52
C TYR A 259 -14.89 56.77 12.97
N THR A 260 -14.33 57.99 13.03
CA THR A 260 -15.03 59.19 13.49
C THR A 260 -16.23 59.59 12.63
N ASP A 261 -16.24 59.18 11.37
CA ASP A 261 -17.33 59.41 10.41
C ASP A 261 -18.42 58.32 10.45
N GLY A 262 -18.24 57.28 11.27
CA GLY A 262 -19.17 56.17 11.44
C GLY A 262 -18.94 54.98 10.51
N THR A 263 -17.88 54.98 9.68
CA THR A 263 -17.50 53.79 8.90
C THR A 263 -16.93 52.71 9.81
N VAL A 264 -17.17 51.43 9.52
CA VAL A 264 -16.68 50.31 10.36
C VAL A 264 -15.17 50.21 10.16
N LYS A 265 -14.41 50.32 11.25
CA LYS A 265 -12.96 50.14 11.26
C LYS A 265 -12.54 48.69 11.44
N LYS A 266 -13.21 47.99 12.36
CA LYS A 266 -12.89 46.61 12.74
C LYS A 266 -14.17 45.91 13.17
N GLU A 267 -14.33 44.64 12.81
CA GLU A 267 -15.37 43.79 13.37
C GLU A 267 -14.85 42.38 13.62
N GLY A 268 -15.36 41.72 14.66
CA GLY A 268 -15.02 40.34 14.97
C GLY A 268 -15.75 39.81 16.19
N THR A 269 -15.48 38.55 16.52
CA THR A 269 -16.18 37.83 17.59
C THR A 269 -15.22 37.55 18.75
N TYR A 270 -15.74 37.57 19.97
CA TYR A 270 -14.98 37.32 21.20
C TYR A 270 -15.58 36.14 21.96
N ASP A 271 -14.71 35.36 22.62
CA ASP A 271 -15.10 34.27 23.52
C ASP A 271 -15.64 34.80 24.87
N VAL A 272 -16.11 33.87 25.72
CA VAL A 272 -16.67 34.19 27.05
C VAL A 272 -15.68 34.87 28.00
N LYS A 273 -14.36 34.75 27.73
CA LYS A 273 -13.29 35.38 28.51
C LYS A 273 -12.85 36.70 27.88
N GLY A 274 -13.53 37.15 26.82
CA GLY A 274 -13.25 38.38 26.11
C GLY A 274 -12.04 38.32 25.18
N LYS A 275 -11.57 37.13 24.79
CA LYS A 275 -10.48 36.97 23.82
C LYS A 275 -11.02 36.82 22.41
N GLU A 276 -10.24 37.23 21.42
CA GLU A 276 -10.58 37.12 19.99
C GLU A 276 -10.87 35.67 19.60
N HIS A 277 -11.99 35.42 18.92
CA HIS A 277 -12.37 34.09 18.45
C HIS A 277 -13.11 34.20 17.11
N GLY A 278 -12.73 33.39 16.13
CA GLY A 278 -13.30 33.44 14.78
C GLY A 278 -12.67 34.54 13.90
N LYS A 279 -13.45 35.02 12.93
CA LYS A 279 -12.96 35.93 11.88
C LYS A 279 -13.03 37.39 12.33
N PHE A 280 -11.92 38.11 12.14
CA PHE A 280 -11.82 39.55 12.31
C PHE A 280 -11.59 40.21 10.94
N LYS A 281 -12.31 41.29 10.65
CA LYS A 281 -12.16 42.08 9.43
C LYS A 281 -11.79 43.52 9.77
N TYR A 282 -10.85 44.07 9.01
CA TYR A 282 -10.35 45.44 9.16
C TYR A 282 -10.58 46.18 7.85
N TYR A 283 -11.07 47.41 7.93
CA TYR A 283 -11.44 48.23 6.79
C TYR A 283 -10.75 49.59 6.85
N ASP A 284 -10.49 50.20 5.69
CA ASP A 284 -10.00 51.58 5.56
C ASP A 284 -11.10 52.62 5.82
N GLU A 285 -10.76 53.91 5.77
CA GLU A 285 -11.71 55.02 5.95
C GLU A 285 -12.76 55.09 4.82
N GLU A 286 -12.44 54.55 3.64
CA GLU A 286 -13.37 54.42 2.53
C GLU A 286 -14.29 53.18 2.63
N GLY A 287 -14.08 52.32 3.63
CA GLY A 287 -14.85 51.09 3.87
C GLY A 287 -14.42 49.87 3.06
N ASN A 288 -13.25 49.90 2.40
CA ASN A 288 -12.68 48.75 1.72
C ASN A 288 -11.97 47.82 2.71
N LEU A 289 -12.07 46.51 2.48
CA LEU A 289 -11.43 45.50 3.32
C LEU A 289 -9.91 45.50 3.11
N GLU A 290 -9.15 45.82 4.16
CA GLU A 290 -7.68 45.83 4.14
C GLU A 290 -7.07 44.51 4.61
N LEU A 291 -7.72 43.84 5.56
CA LEU A 291 -7.19 42.64 6.20
C LEU A 291 -8.29 41.79 6.82
N THR A 292 -8.10 40.48 6.77
CA THR A 292 -8.86 39.50 7.56
C THR A 292 -7.91 38.71 8.41
N GLU A 293 -8.22 38.55 9.69
CA GLU A 293 -7.51 37.70 10.63
C GLU A 293 -8.44 36.60 11.15
N LEU A 294 -7.88 35.44 11.48
CA LEU A 294 -8.61 34.31 12.06
C LEU A 294 -8.00 34.00 13.42
N TYR A 295 -8.82 34.04 14.47
CA TYR A 295 -8.40 33.79 15.83
C TYR A 295 -9.09 32.58 16.44
N GLU A 296 -8.43 31.95 17.42
CA GLU A 296 -8.97 30.91 18.27
C GLU A 296 -8.55 31.20 19.71
N HIS A 297 -9.47 31.71 20.54
CA HIS A 297 -9.23 32.04 21.97
C HIS A 297 -8.03 32.97 22.21
N GLY A 298 -7.92 34.02 21.38
CA GLY A 298 -6.85 35.02 21.40
C GLY A 298 -5.60 34.62 20.59
N ILE A 299 -5.57 33.42 20.01
CA ILE A 299 -4.44 32.92 19.22
C ILE A 299 -4.70 33.20 17.74
N LEU A 300 -3.82 33.96 17.08
CA LEU A 300 -3.88 34.22 15.65
C LEU A 300 -3.50 32.95 14.87
N LEU A 301 -4.39 32.48 14.00
CA LEU A 301 -4.22 31.28 13.17
C LEU A 301 -3.95 31.59 11.70
N ALA A 302 -4.46 32.70 11.18
CA ALA A 302 -4.22 33.11 9.81
C ALA A 302 -4.51 34.59 9.60
N LYS A 303 -3.88 35.19 8.59
CA LYS A 303 -4.21 36.53 8.11
C LYS A 303 -4.04 36.66 6.59
N GLY A 304 -4.88 37.46 5.96
CA GLY A 304 -4.85 37.75 4.52
C GLY A 304 -6.14 38.41 4.04
N LEU A 305 -6.37 38.46 2.72
CA LEU A 305 -7.57 39.09 2.13
C LEU A 305 -8.64 38.07 1.76
N VAL A 306 -9.92 38.47 1.81
CA VAL A 306 -11.05 37.70 1.28
C VAL A 306 -11.88 38.54 0.30
N ASP A 307 -12.59 37.88 -0.60
CA ASP A 307 -13.59 38.54 -1.45
C ASP A 307 -14.98 38.61 -0.78
N LYS A 308 -15.98 39.10 -1.53
CA LYS A 308 -17.37 39.25 -1.07
C LYS A 308 -18.05 37.92 -0.71
N GLU A 309 -17.55 36.80 -1.22
CA GLU A 309 -18.02 35.44 -0.91
C GLU A 309 -17.19 34.80 0.20
N ASP A 310 -16.37 35.57 0.91
CA ASP A 310 -15.43 35.13 1.94
C ASP A 310 -14.36 34.13 1.45
N ARG A 311 -14.12 34.06 0.13
CA ARG A 311 -13.07 33.21 -0.44
C ARG A 311 -11.73 33.94 -0.32
N ARG A 312 -10.67 33.20 0.01
CA ARG A 312 -9.33 33.76 0.19
C ARG A 312 -8.79 34.31 -1.13
N GLN A 313 -8.16 35.48 -1.05
CA GLN A 313 -7.54 36.20 -2.15
C GLN A 313 -6.16 36.72 -1.73
N GLY A 314 -5.27 36.88 -2.70
CA GLY A 314 -3.96 37.50 -2.51
C GLY A 314 -3.07 36.73 -1.54
N TYR A 315 -2.14 37.44 -0.93
CA TYR A 315 -1.15 36.86 0.00
C TYR A 315 -1.79 36.51 1.34
N TRP A 316 -1.45 35.33 1.86
CA TRP A 316 -1.89 34.82 3.15
C TRP A 316 -0.72 34.29 3.97
N GLU A 317 -0.83 34.46 5.28
CA GLU A 317 0.00 33.81 6.28
C GLU A 317 -0.88 32.96 7.21
N GLU A 318 -0.43 31.77 7.53
CA GLU A 318 -1.07 30.85 8.46
C GLU A 318 -0.08 30.51 9.56
N TYR A 319 -0.55 30.36 10.79
CA TYR A 319 0.28 30.18 11.99
C TYR A 319 -0.08 28.89 12.73
N TYR A 320 0.87 28.37 13.49
CA TYR A 320 0.62 27.36 14.50
C TYR A 320 -0.10 27.99 15.70
N ILE A 321 -0.77 27.16 16.51
CA ILE A 321 -1.38 27.62 17.77
C ILE A 321 -0.35 28.20 18.76
N THR A 322 0.92 27.87 18.56
CA THR A 322 2.08 28.38 19.32
C THR A 322 2.57 29.74 18.81
N GLY A 323 2.04 30.22 17.68
CA GLY A 323 2.27 31.55 17.12
C GLY A 323 3.30 31.59 15.99
N GLU A 324 4.08 30.53 15.77
CA GLU A 324 5.06 30.46 14.69
C GLU A 324 4.39 30.35 13.31
N LEU A 325 5.06 30.86 12.28
CA LEU A 325 4.56 30.79 10.92
C LEU A 325 4.47 29.32 10.48
N LYS A 326 3.32 28.92 9.94
CA LYS A 326 3.03 27.56 9.46
C LYS A 326 3.08 27.48 7.95
N SER A 327 2.50 28.45 7.26
CA SER A 327 2.61 28.55 5.81
C SER A 327 2.32 29.94 5.31
N LYS A 328 2.79 30.26 4.11
CA LYS A 328 2.43 31.48 3.39
C LYS A 328 2.42 31.25 1.89
N GLY A 329 1.66 32.06 1.18
CA GLY A 329 1.56 32.04 -0.27
C GLY A 329 0.32 32.78 -0.77
N HIS A 330 0.01 32.64 -2.06
CA HIS A 330 -1.08 33.37 -2.68
C HIS A 330 -2.32 32.48 -2.87
N TYR A 331 -3.49 33.07 -2.68
CA TYR A 331 -4.78 32.50 -3.04
C TYR A 331 -5.43 33.30 -4.17
N LYS A 332 -6.18 32.58 -5.00
CA LYS A 332 -7.14 33.15 -5.95
C LYS A 332 -8.42 32.33 -5.90
N ASP A 333 -9.54 32.99 -5.62
CA ASP A 333 -10.86 32.38 -5.50
C ASP A 333 -10.88 31.17 -4.56
N GLY A 334 -10.17 31.29 -3.42
CA GLY A 334 -10.04 30.24 -2.41
C GLY A 334 -9.05 29.11 -2.74
N ASN A 335 -8.45 29.10 -3.94
CA ASN A 335 -7.45 28.10 -4.33
C ASN A 335 -6.03 28.65 -4.23
N LYS A 336 -5.08 27.81 -3.80
CA LYS A 336 -3.66 28.15 -3.78
C LYS A 336 -3.14 28.36 -5.19
N ILE A 337 -2.37 29.42 -5.40
CA ILE A 337 -1.67 29.75 -6.64
C ILE A 337 -0.24 30.21 -6.34
N ASP A 338 0.61 30.18 -7.36
CA ASP A 338 2.00 30.61 -7.31
C ASP A 338 2.80 29.87 -6.23
N GLU A 339 3.90 30.47 -5.77
CA GLU A 339 4.78 29.88 -4.78
C GLU A 339 4.14 29.83 -3.39
N TRP A 340 4.37 28.70 -2.73
CA TRP A 340 3.94 28.43 -1.37
C TRP A 340 5.09 27.89 -0.54
N GLU A 341 5.22 28.42 0.67
CA GLU A 341 6.19 27.99 1.67
C GLU A 341 5.45 27.46 2.90
N TYR A 342 5.94 26.37 3.46
CA TYR A 342 5.42 25.75 4.67
C TYR A 342 6.58 25.56 5.63
N PHE A 343 6.31 25.71 6.92
CA PHE A 343 7.34 25.77 7.94
C PHE A 343 7.02 24.79 9.07
N PHE A 344 8.05 24.25 9.69
CA PHE A 344 7.96 23.57 10.97
C PHE A 344 7.73 24.58 12.10
N VAL A 345 7.31 24.09 13.27
CA VAL A 345 7.13 24.92 14.48
C VAL A 345 8.43 25.63 14.91
N ASN A 346 9.61 25.11 14.53
CA ASN A 346 10.90 25.75 14.77
C ASN A 346 11.26 26.85 13.74
N ASN A 347 10.30 27.29 12.92
CA ASN A 347 10.44 28.24 11.82
C ASN A 347 11.36 27.79 10.66
N GLN A 348 11.83 26.54 10.64
CA GLN A 348 12.58 26.02 9.49
C GLN A 348 11.62 25.64 8.37
N LEU A 349 12.05 25.84 7.12
CA LEU A 349 11.25 25.49 5.95
C LEU A 349 11.00 23.98 5.96
N GLN A 350 9.74 23.57 5.85
CA GLN A 350 9.29 22.18 5.78
C GLN A 350 9.13 21.73 4.33
N GLN A 351 8.52 22.58 3.51
CA GLN A 351 8.36 22.32 2.09
C GLN A 351 8.09 23.61 1.33
N LYS A 352 8.41 23.61 0.05
CA LYS A 352 8.03 24.68 -0.87
C LYS A 352 7.79 24.16 -2.28
N GLY A 353 6.98 24.90 -3.02
CA GLY A 353 6.73 24.64 -4.43
C GLY A 353 5.61 25.53 -4.96
N SER A 354 5.22 25.33 -6.20
CA SER A 354 4.23 26.17 -6.87
C SER A 354 2.90 25.44 -7.11
N TYR A 355 1.82 26.23 -7.08
CA TYR A 355 0.50 25.82 -7.53
C TYR A 355 0.12 26.59 -8.79
N MET A 356 -0.48 25.90 -9.77
CA MET A 356 -1.16 26.54 -10.89
C MET A 356 -2.61 26.88 -10.52
N GLU A 357 -3.25 27.69 -11.36
CA GLU A 357 -4.68 28.00 -11.24
C GLU A 357 -5.53 26.72 -11.15
N GLY A 358 -6.45 26.70 -10.17
CA GLY A 358 -7.21 25.51 -9.80
C GLY A 358 -6.55 24.62 -8.74
N GLY A 359 -5.46 25.06 -8.10
CA GLY A 359 -4.89 24.44 -6.91
C GLY A 359 -4.07 23.17 -7.16
N LYS A 360 -3.60 22.96 -8.40
CA LYS A 360 -2.78 21.80 -8.77
C LYS A 360 -1.30 22.11 -8.66
N LEU A 361 -0.49 21.14 -8.25
CA LEU A 361 0.97 21.27 -8.13
C LEU A 361 1.60 21.48 -9.53
N ILE A 362 2.60 22.35 -9.61
CA ILE A 362 3.39 22.58 -10.83
C ILE A 362 4.85 22.86 -10.48
N GLY A 363 5.75 22.44 -11.36
CA GLY A 363 7.19 22.65 -11.23
C GLY A 363 7.79 21.79 -10.12
N LYS A 364 8.95 22.23 -9.62
CA LYS A 364 9.71 21.52 -8.59
C LYS A 364 9.12 21.80 -7.21
N TRP A 365 8.87 20.73 -6.47
CA TRP A 365 8.54 20.74 -5.06
C TRP A 365 9.71 20.18 -4.26
N ILE A 366 10.03 20.82 -3.15
CA ILE A 366 11.14 20.45 -2.27
C ILE A 366 10.60 20.31 -0.85
N TRP A 367 10.93 19.22 -0.19
CA TRP A 367 10.67 18.96 1.22
C TRP A 367 11.98 18.90 1.98
N TYR A 368 11.91 19.29 3.23
CA TYR A 368 13.06 19.38 4.12
C TYR A 368 12.79 18.62 5.42
N TYR A 369 13.86 18.16 6.04
CA TYR A 369 13.83 17.70 7.42
C TYR A 369 13.78 18.88 8.40
N PRO A 370 13.39 18.66 9.67
CA PRO A 370 13.41 19.71 10.68
C PRO A 370 14.78 20.35 10.89
N ASN A 371 15.89 19.69 10.52
CA ASN A 371 17.24 20.25 10.60
C ASN A 371 17.60 21.17 9.41
N GLY A 372 16.75 21.25 8.38
CA GLY A 372 16.94 22.05 7.16
C GLY A 372 17.59 21.32 5.99
N SER A 373 18.02 20.06 6.16
CA SER A 373 18.50 19.22 5.04
C SER A 373 17.34 18.84 4.11
N VAL A 374 17.63 18.63 2.83
CA VAL A 374 16.62 18.23 1.84
C VAL A 374 16.20 16.80 2.12
N LEU A 375 14.91 16.60 2.35
CA LEU A 375 14.29 15.28 2.45
C LEU A 375 13.98 14.76 1.05
N ARG A 376 13.42 15.61 0.18
CA ARG A 376 12.87 15.17 -1.10
C ARG A 376 12.76 16.31 -2.11
N GLU A 377 12.93 15.97 -3.38
CA GLU A 377 12.64 16.83 -4.51
C GLU A 377 11.80 16.07 -5.54
N GLU A 378 10.65 16.60 -5.95
CA GLU A 378 9.76 16.01 -6.98
C GLU A 378 9.34 17.08 -7.99
N ASN A 379 9.20 16.71 -9.26
CA ASN A 379 8.66 17.59 -10.30
C ASN A 379 7.21 17.25 -10.63
N TYR A 380 6.41 18.29 -10.90
CA TYR A 380 5.00 18.18 -11.19
C TYR A 380 4.60 18.93 -12.46
N ARG A 381 3.70 18.33 -13.24
CA ARG A 381 3.02 18.95 -14.37
C ARG A 381 1.51 18.78 -14.22
N LYS A 382 0.80 19.89 -14.03
CA LYS A 382 -0.67 19.93 -13.89
C LYS A 382 -1.20 18.98 -12.79
N GLY A 383 -0.49 18.89 -11.68
CA GLY A 383 -0.85 18.08 -10.51
C GLY A 383 -0.42 16.62 -10.56
N LEU A 384 0.16 16.14 -11.67
CA LEU A 384 0.75 14.80 -11.78
C LEU A 384 2.27 14.90 -11.62
N ARG A 385 2.89 13.87 -11.04
CA ARG A 385 4.36 13.76 -11.01
C ARG A 385 4.88 13.62 -12.43
N ASP A 386 5.82 14.47 -12.80
CA ASP A 386 6.35 14.55 -14.16
C ASP A 386 7.76 15.15 -14.10
N GLY A 387 8.76 14.33 -14.43
CA GLY A 387 10.18 14.60 -14.30
C GLY A 387 10.84 13.89 -13.11
N LEU A 388 12.04 14.34 -12.78
CA LEU A 388 12.91 13.72 -11.78
C LEU A 388 12.33 13.78 -10.36
N MET A 389 12.51 12.69 -9.62
CA MET A 389 12.27 12.56 -8.19
C MET A 389 13.54 12.05 -7.49
N GLU A 390 13.94 12.73 -6.43
CA GLU A 390 15.04 12.34 -5.54
C GLU A 390 14.60 12.44 -4.07
N GLU A 391 14.99 11.47 -3.24
CA GLU A 391 14.76 11.47 -1.80
C GLU A 391 16.06 11.14 -1.07
N PHE A 392 16.28 11.74 0.10
CA PHE A 392 17.53 11.68 0.84
C PHE A 392 17.30 11.44 2.33
N PHE A 393 18.29 10.87 3.01
CA PHE A 393 18.39 10.84 4.47
C PHE A 393 18.82 12.20 5.02
N GLU A 394 18.72 12.41 6.34
CA GLU A 394 19.11 13.66 7.01
C GLU A 394 20.59 14.04 6.82
N ASP A 395 21.46 13.08 6.52
CA ASP A 395 22.89 13.28 6.25
C ASP A 395 23.20 13.59 4.76
N GLY A 396 22.16 13.63 3.91
CA GLY A 396 22.28 13.85 2.47
C GLY A 396 22.50 12.59 1.64
N THR A 397 22.54 11.40 2.26
CA THR A 397 22.64 10.13 1.53
C THR A 397 21.37 9.88 0.72
N LEU A 398 21.50 9.53 -0.57
CA LEU A 398 20.38 9.31 -1.48
C LEU A 398 19.60 8.03 -1.11
N ILE A 399 18.31 8.16 -0.85
CA ILE A 399 17.35 7.06 -0.58
C ILE A 399 16.75 6.55 -1.88
N THR A 400 16.29 7.43 -2.76
CA THR A 400 15.72 7.00 -4.03
C THR A 400 15.88 8.05 -5.10
N LYS A 401 15.99 7.60 -6.34
CA LYS A 401 16.06 8.44 -7.52
C LYS A 401 15.36 7.76 -8.68
N GLY A 402 14.60 8.52 -9.45
CA GLY A 402 14.03 8.06 -10.70
C GLY A 402 13.13 9.11 -11.35
N GLU A 403 12.58 8.79 -12.51
CA GLU A 403 11.78 9.71 -13.30
C GLU A 403 10.31 9.27 -13.33
N PHE A 404 9.41 10.27 -13.32
CA PHE A 404 8.00 10.08 -13.59
C PHE A 404 7.63 10.68 -14.94
N ILE A 405 6.77 10.00 -15.69
CA ILE A 405 6.09 10.56 -16.87
C ILE A 405 4.58 10.39 -16.64
N ASP A 406 3.84 11.50 -16.64
CA ASP A 406 2.38 11.52 -16.41
C ASP A 406 1.92 10.68 -15.19
N GLY A 407 2.69 10.74 -14.10
CA GLY A 407 2.40 10.08 -12.83
C GLY A 407 2.87 8.62 -12.71
N LYS A 408 3.46 8.05 -13.77
CA LYS A 408 3.98 6.68 -13.77
C LYS A 408 5.51 6.67 -13.71
N LYS A 409 6.09 5.68 -13.04
CA LYS A 409 7.55 5.49 -13.00
C LYS A 409 8.05 5.11 -14.38
N GLU A 410 9.11 5.77 -14.83
CA GLU A 410 9.76 5.50 -16.10
C GLU A 410 11.28 5.42 -15.90
N ASP A 411 11.94 4.72 -16.81
CA ASP A 411 13.40 4.58 -16.89
C ASP A 411 14.03 4.03 -15.60
N GLU A 412 15.32 4.29 -15.37
CA GLU A 412 16.08 3.73 -14.25
C GLU A 412 15.64 4.34 -12.93
N TRP A 413 15.36 3.45 -11.99
CA TRP A 413 15.03 3.76 -10.61
C TRP A 413 16.04 3.11 -9.68
N PHE A 414 16.39 3.88 -8.65
CA PHE A 414 17.30 3.51 -7.59
C PHE A 414 16.58 3.61 -6.25
N TYR A 415 16.82 2.65 -5.37
CA TYR A 415 16.35 2.65 -3.99
C TYR A 415 17.45 2.18 -3.04
N GLU A 416 17.58 2.84 -1.89
CA GLU A 416 18.51 2.53 -0.81
C GLU A 416 17.82 2.84 0.52
N LEU A 417 17.44 1.80 1.25
CA LEU A 417 16.69 1.87 2.50
C LEU A 417 17.34 0.94 3.52
N GLY A 418 18.11 1.51 4.45
CA GLY A 418 18.85 0.75 5.44
C GLY A 418 19.91 -0.14 4.79
N ASP A 419 19.70 -1.45 4.86
CA ASP A 419 20.63 -2.48 4.41
C ASP A 419 20.25 -3.03 3.01
N HIS A 420 19.20 -2.49 2.39
CA HIS A 420 18.70 -2.86 1.07
C HIS A 420 18.99 -1.78 0.03
N LYS A 421 19.66 -2.17 -1.05
CA LYS A 421 19.90 -1.31 -2.22
C LYS A 421 19.45 -2.02 -3.49
N GLU A 422 18.72 -1.34 -4.34
CA GLU A 422 18.27 -1.88 -5.63
C GLU A 422 18.26 -0.84 -6.75
N ILE A 423 18.47 -1.32 -7.97
CA ILE A 423 18.39 -0.53 -9.19
C ILE A 423 17.71 -1.33 -10.30
N GLY A 424 16.88 -0.69 -11.09
CA GLY A 424 16.32 -1.28 -12.29
C GLY A 424 15.36 -0.34 -13.00
N LYS A 425 14.90 -0.76 -14.17
CA LYS A 425 14.07 0.08 -15.04
C LYS A 425 12.57 -0.13 -14.79
N TYR A 426 11.80 0.95 -14.88
CA TYR A 426 10.35 0.91 -15.04
C TYR A 426 9.96 1.34 -16.47
N ILE A 427 8.84 0.79 -16.94
CA ILE A 427 8.10 1.29 -18.11
C ILE A 427 6.64 1.31 -17.71
N ASP A 428 5.97 2.46 -17.87
CA ASP A 428 4.55 2.62 -17.55
C ASP A 428 4.18 2.25 -16.10
N GLY A 429 5.12 2.40 -15.17
CA GLY A 429 4.93 2.08 -13.76
C GLY A 429 5.22 0.62 -13.37
N GLU A 430 5.52 -0.25 -14.34
CA GLU A 430 5.83 -1.66 -14.11
C GLU A 430 7.32 -1.96 -14.28
N ARG A 431 7.86 -2.92 -13.49
CA ARG A 431 9.27 -3.30 -13.58
C ARG A 431 9.57 -3.90 -14.96
N HIS A 432 10.60 -3.38 -15.62
CA HIS A 432 11.01 -3.81 -16.95
C HIS A 432 12.54 -3.88 -17.05
N GLY A 433 13.06 -4.82 -17.82
CA GLY A 433 14.50 -4.98 -18.00
C GLY A 433 15.19 -5.58 -16.79
N VAL A 434 16.51 -5.41 -16.69
CA VAL A 434 17.33 -6.03 -15.63
C VAL A 434 17.23 -5.21 -14.34
N TRP A 435 16.93 -5.92 -13.26
CA TRP A 435 16.92 -5.42 -11.89
C TRP A 435 18.05 -6.05 -11.10
N LYS A 436 18.71 -5.25 -10.27
CA LYS A 436 19.82 -5.67 -9.43
C LYS A 436 19.56 -5.26 -7.99
N TYR A 437 19.75 -6.18 -7.05
CA TYR A 437 19.72 -5.91 -5.61
C TYR A 437 21.11 -6.16 -5.03
N PHE A 438 21.50 -5.39 -4.03
CA PHE A 438 22.82 -5.44 -3.42
C PHE A 438 22.70 -5.69 -1.92
N PHE A 439 23.70 -6.37 -1.38
CA PHE A 439 23.93 -6.50 0.05
C PHE A 439 24.41 -5.17 0.66
N PRO A 440 24.40 -5.05 2.00
CA PRO A 440 24.90 -3.85 2.68
C PRO A 440 26.38 -3.57 2.41
N ASN A 441 27.16 -4.63 2.12
CA ASN A 441 28.57 -4.55 1.74
C ASN A 441 28.80 -4.13 0.26
N GLY A 442 27.74 -3.79 -0.48
CA GLY A 442 27.78 -3.35 -1.87
C GLY A 442 27.91 -4.47 -2.91
N LYS A 443 28.06 -5.73 -2.50
CA LYS A 443 28.11 -6.85 -3.44
C LYS A 443 26.71 -7.18 -3.97
N LEU A 444 26.65 -7.71 -5.18
CA LEU A 444 25.40 -8.14 -5.81
C LEU A 444 24.75 -9.24 -4.97
N HIS A 445 23.48 -9.07 -4.59
CA HIS A 445 22.64 -10.06 -3.95
C HIS A 445 21.73 -10.76 -4.97
N PHE A 446 21.22 -10.00 -5.94
CA PHE A 446 20.31 -10.49 -6.97
C PHE A 446 20.51 -9.75 -8.29
N GLU A 447 20.32 -10.45 -9.40
CA GLU A 447 20.16 -9.87 -10.73
C GLU A 447 19.12 -10.68 -11.52
N GLY A 448 18.10 -10.04 -12.08
CA GLY A 448 17.08 -10.73 -12.87
C GLY A 448 16.32 -9.78 -13.77
N LYS A 449 15.82 -10.29 -14.90
CA LYS A 449 15.04 -9.50 -15.86
C LYS A 449 13.55 -9.57 -15.54
N PHE A 450 12.84 -8.46 -15.74
CA PHE A 450 11.39 -8.36 -15.63
C PHE A 450 10.79 -7.86 -16.94
N VAL A 451 9.55 -8.29 -17.22
CA VAL A 451 8.71 -7.78 -18.30
C VAL A 451 7.32 -7.58 -17.71
N ASP A 452 6.82 -6.35 -17.77
CA ASP A 452 5.50 -5.94 -17.24
C ASP A 452 5.27 -6.39 -15.79
N GLY A 453 6.30 -6.20 -14.94
CA GLY A 453 6.25 -6.55 -13.52
C GLY A 453 6.53 -8.03 -13.21
N LEU A 454 6.54 -8.91 -14.22
CA LEU A 454 6.71 -10.35 -14.07
C LEU A 454 8.17 -10.81 -14.31
N PRO A 455 8.69 -11.77 -13.53
CA PRO A 455 10.01 -12.38 -13.77
C PRO A 455 10.16 -12.96 -15.19
N ASP A 456 11.21 -12.59 -15.90
CA ASP A 456 11.51 -13.09 -17.24
C ASP A 456 13.00 -13.43 -17.40
N GLY A 457 13.30 -14.51 -18.11
CA GLY A 457 14.68 -14.96 -18.32
C GLY A 457 15.36 -15.46 -17.04
N LYS A 458 16.69 -15.36 -17.02
CA LYS A 458 17.52 -15.90 -15.94
C LYS A 458 17.67 -14.91 -14.80
N HIS A 459 17.29 -15.35 -13.61
CA HIS A 459 17.45 -14.68 -12.33
C HIS A 459 18.60 -15.34 -11.58
N LYS A 460 19.46 -14.55 -10.96
CA LYS A 460 20.61 -15.02 -10.21
C LYS A 460 20.58 -14.41 -8.83
N TYR A 461 20.86 -15.23 -7.83
CA TYR A 461 21.04 -14.85 -6.44
C TYR A 461 22.45 -15.20 -6.03
N TYR A 462 23.06 -14.38 -5.19
CA TYR A 462 24.44 -14.53 -4.75
C TYR A 462 24.50 -14.56 -3.22
N PHE A 463 25.54 -15.16 -2.67
CA PHE A 463 25.91 -15.04 -1.26
C PHE A 463 26.70 -13.75 -1.02
N GLU A 464 26.84 -13.32 0.23
CA GLU A 464 27.71 -12.18 0.59
C GLU A 464 29.19 -12.40 0.22
N SER A 465 29.61 -13.66 0.05
CA SER A 465 30.92 -13.99 -0.49
C SER A 465 31.09 -13.50 -1.94
N GLY A 466 29.99 -13.33 -2.69
CA GLY A 466 29.96 -13.01 -4.12
C GLY A 466 29.78 -14.25 -5.01
N LYS A 467 29.77 -15.46 -4.42
CA LYS A 467 29.50 -16.69 -5.15
C LYS A 467 28.00 -16.81 -5.45
N ILE A 468 27.66 -17.45 -6.57
CA ILE A 468 26.28 -17.72 -6.94
C ILE A 468 25.66 -18.60 -5.86
N LYS A 469 24.51 -18.19 -5.33
CA LYS A 469 23.65 -18.93 -4.42
C LYS A 469 22.59 -19.69 -5.18
N ARG A 470 21.93 -19.03 -6.14
CA ARG A 470 20.92 -19.65 -7.00
C ARG A 470 20.93 -19.07 -8.40
N GLU A 471 20.55 -19.88 -9.36
CA GLU A 471 20.15 -19.47 -10.70
C GLU A 471 18.75 -20.02 -10.95
N GLU A 472 17.84 -19.18 -11.42
CA GLU A 472 16.44 -19.51 -11.66
C GLU A 472 16.10 -19.01 -13.06
N ASN A 473 15.27 -19.71 -13.84
CA ASN A 473 14.80 -19.18 -15.13
C ASN A 473 13.28 -19.10 -15.16
N TYR A 474 12.79 -18.04 -15.80
CA TYR A 474 11.38 -17.70 -15.89
C TYR A 474 11.00 -17.34 -17.33
N ILE A 475 9.73 -17.53 -17.67
CA ILE A 475 9.09 -16.92 -18.84
C ILE A 475 7.80 -16.27 -18.32
N MET A 476 7.72 -14.94 -18.35
CA MET A 476 6.54 -14.16 -17.91
C MET A 476 5.97 -14.62 -16.55
N GLY A 477 6.84 -14.83 -15.56
CA GLY A 477 6.51 -15.23 -14.19
C GLY A 477 6.45 -16.74 -13.96
N VAL A 478 6.49 -17.56 -15.01
CA VAL A 478 6.41 -19.03 -14.92
C VAL A 478 7.81 -19.64 -14.83
N LYS A 479 8.07 -20.47 -13.81
CA LYS A 479 9.36 -21.17 -13.61
C LYS A 479 9.66 -22.11 -14.78
N THR A 480 10.85 -22.04 -15.35
CA THR A 480 11.28 -22.87 -16.49
C THR A 480 12.77 -23.18 -16.44
N GLY A 481 13.20 -24.16 -17.23
CA GLY A 481 14.61 -24.53 -17.39
C GLY A 481 15.28 -25.00 -16.11
N ASN A 482 16.60 -25.15 -16.15
CA ASN A 482 17.36 -25.62 -14.99
C ASN A 482 17.61 -24.49 -13.99
N TRP A 483 16.95 -24.60 -12.85
CA TRP A 483 17.29 -23.85 -11.66
C TRP A 483 18.42 -24.56 -10.94
N LYS A 484 19.35 -23.80 -10.38
CA LYS A 484 20.52 -24.34 -9.72
C LYS A 484 20.67 -23.64 -8.38
N SER A 485 20.99 -24.38 -7.34
CA SER A 485 21.39 -23.85 -6.04
C SER A 485 22.79 -24.34 -5.72
N TYR A 486 23.53 -23.51 -5.01
CA TYR A 486 24.91 -23.77 -4.65
C TYR A 486 25.09 -23.51 -3.15
N ASN A 487 26.10 -24.12 -2.55
CA ASN A 487 26.52 -23.81 -1.18
C ASN A 487 27.54 -22.64 -1.14
N GLU A 488 27.91 -22.19 0.05
CA GLU A 488 28.90 -21.10 0.26
C GLU A 488 30.32 -21.42 -0.27
N LEU A 489 30.62 -22.71 -0.51
CA LEU A 489 31.87 -23.11 -1.16
C LEU A 489 31.81 -22.91 -2.68
N GLY A 490 30.62 -22.69 -3.25
CA GLY A 490 30.37 -22.57 -4.69
C GLY A 490 30.08 -23.90 -5.36
N GLU A 491 29.90 -24.96 -4.57
CA GLU A 491 29.59 -26.29 -5.06
C GLU A 491 28.09 -26.38 -5.32
N LEU A 492 27.74 -26.99 -6.44
CA LEU A 492 26.36 -27.21 -6.83
C LEU A 492 25.68 -28.14 -5.81
N SER A 493 24.71 -27.62 -5.08
CA SER A 493 23.94 -28.37 -4.09
C SER A 493 22.69 -28.98 -4.69
N LEU A 494 22.06 -28.28 -5.64
CA LEU A 494 20.79 -28.69 -6.21
C LEU A 494 20.66 -28.19 -7.65
N ILE A 495 20.22 -29.04 -8.57
CA ILE A 495 19.63 -28.63 -9.85
C ILE A 495 18.18 -29.03 -9.82
N VAL A 496 17.29 -28.12 -10.17
CA VAL A 496 15.88 -28.38 -10.39
C VAL A 496 15.54 -27.97 -11.83
N GLU A 497 15.38 -28.92 -12.73
CA GLU A 497 14.83 -28.65 -14.05
C GLU A 497 13.34 -28.34 -13.88
N TYR A 498 12.87 -27.20 -14.38
CA TYR A 498 11.48 -26.80 -14.40
C TYR A 498 10.92 -26.83 -15.82
N LYS A 499 9.68 -27.28 -15.99
CA LYS A 499 8.93 -27.18 -17.25
C LYS A 499 7.51 -26.72 -16.93
N ASN A 500 7.05 -25.65 -17.58
CA ASN A 500 5.72 -25.06 -17.40
C ASN A 500 5.36 -24.68 -15.95
N GLY A 501 6.34 -24.26 -15.13
CA GLY A 501 6.13 -23.85 -13.75
C GLY A 501 6.39 -24.95 -12.71
N GLU A 502 6.61 -26.19 -13.13
CA GLU A 502 6.71 -27.39 -12.29
C GLU A 502 8.13 -27.96 -12.28
N ASN A 503 8.57 -28.60 -11.19
CA ASN A 503 9.86 -29.29 -11.12
C ASN A 503 9.80 -30.57 -12.01
N TYR A 504 10.47 -30.58 -13.15
CA TYR A 504 10.60 -31.72 -14.05
C TYR A 504 11.72 -32.71 -13.64
N LYS A 505 12.86 -32.23 -13.10
CA LYS A 505 13.94 -33.08 -12.55
C LYS A 505 14.61 -32.43 -11.36
N ILE A 506 15.01 -33.19 -10.33
CA ILE A 506 15.97 -32.76 -9.32
C ILE A 506 17.27 -33.56 -9.49
N ASN A 507 18.41 -32.89 -9.63
CA ASN A 507 19.74 -33.49 -9.83
C ASN A 507 19.78 -34.57 -10.92
N GLY A 508 19.08 -34.33 -12.04
CA GLY A 508 19.02 -35.26 -13.18
C GLY A 508 18.03 -36.41 -13.01
N SER A 509 17.45 -36.59 -11.83
CA SER A 509 16.38 -37.56 -11.58
C SER A 509 15.03 -36.92 -11.89
N LYS A 510 14.26 -37.51 -12.82
CA LYS A 510 12.88 -37.08 -13.08
C LYS A 510 12.06 -37.20 -11.80
N ILE A 511 11.39 -36.11 -11.46
CA ILE A 511 10.41 -36.10 -10.37
C ILE A 511 9.16 -36.74 -10.97
N LYS A 512 8.67 -37.79 -10.31
CA LYS A 512 7.59 -38.65 -10.80
C LYS A 512 6.24 -38.06 -10.47
#